data_AF-G2X7H8-F1
#
_entry.id   AF-G2X7H8-F1
#
_cell.length_a   1.000
_cell.length_b   1.000
_cell.length_c   1.000
_cell.angle_alpha   90.00
_cell.angle_beta   90.00
_cell.angle_gamma   90.00
#
_symmetry.space_group_name_H-M   'P 1'
#
loop_
_entity.id
_entity.type
_entity.pdbx_description
1 polymer ?
#
loop_
_entity_poly.entity_id
_entity_poly.type
_entity_poly.pdbx_seq_one_letter_code
_entity_poly.pdbx_strand_id
1 'polypeptide(L)'
;MAPDTDDDLFLLIDGYDVQLQLGPEVLIQRYFKVVAAEDERIIQQLGPALAEEVAGPLGRHVVFGADKVCWPTDQRRPGCWAIPPVPGMDDRMFGPLTESGDMAFLRPRWLNSGTIMGPVKEVRSLFRATLAHINATYRPDYEFRESDQFYMTEVWGLQELGRINAQLEKDPEAKHPSHVDDAFWPKPGPESNHHIAIDYWSNLFQTWAGYTEYVDWRTFDRPGHAFTVDQNVRAEVTFRPWDLHLAGDAMRAIHRIFASTKRSTLMGKTSDKLILESQFGSNIITKTTLPIYHCTGAKDALETFWPRMWFFPYIRTLMRSAIASCRAGEAYTPQPVDGRMWYPTLPYPEDIRLDDAGAWSDGSADSGEVEWLSFETLCRPFEEDIFG
;
A
#
# COMPACT_ATOMS: atom_id res chain seq x y z
N MET A 1 1.19 -11.99 19.13
CA MET A 1 -0.08 -11.28 19.34
C MET A 1 -1.15 -12.29 19.75
N ALA A 2 -1.96 -11.96 20.76
CA ALA A 2 -2.99 -12.82 21.32
C ALA A 2 -4.29 -12.78 20.45
N PRO A 3 -5.23 -13.73 20.62
CA PRO A 3 -6.44 -13.84 19.77
C PRO A 3 -7.41 -12.64 19.86
N ASP A 4 -7.28 -11.80 20.88
CA ASP A 4 -8.05 -10.57 21.10
C ASP A 4 -7.67 -9.43 20.13
N THR A 5 -6.53 -9.54 19.45
CA THR A 5 -6.08 -8.56 18.43
C THR A 5 -6.30 -9.05 17.00
N ASP A 6 -7.04 -10.14 16.79
CA ASP A 6 -7.22 -10.76 15.47
C ASP A 6 -7.85 -9.81 14.43
N ASP A 7 -8.54 -8.80 14.93
CA ASP A 7 -9.29 -7.78 14.20
C ASP A 7 -8.55 -6.43 14.10
N ASP A 8 -7.34 -6.32 14.68
CA ASP A 8 -6.46 -5.17 14.51
C ASP A 8 -5.90 -5.14 13.09
N LEU A 9 -5.61 -3.94 12.58
CA LEU A 9 -4.94 -3.77 11.30
C LEU A 9 -3.43 -3.79 11.49
N PHE A 10 -2.79 -4.64 10.70
CA PHE A 10 -1.35 -4.75 10.60
C PHE A 10 -0.88 -4.08 9.30
N LEU A 11 0.17 -3.28 9.39
CA LEU A 11 0.88 -2.69 8.25
C LEU A 11 2.35 -3.11 8.33
N LEU A 12 2.83 -3.80 7.30
CA LEU A 12 4.25 -4.10 7.10
C LEU A 12 4.74 -3.38 5.85
N ILE A 13 5.91 -2.79 5.97
CA ILE A 13 6.59 -2.05 4.92
C ILE A 13 8.08 -2.36 4.94
N ASP A 14 8.74 -2.28 3.79
CA ASP A 14 10.19 -2.37 3.70
C ASP A 14 10.87 -1.25 4.50
N GLY A 15 12.01 -1.59 5.11
CA GLY A 15 12.70 -0.71 6.05
C GLY A 15 13.64 0.33 5.42
N TYR A 16 14.06 0.15 4.16
CA TYR A 16 15.12 0.98 3.55
C TYR A 16 14.62 1.96 2.48
N ASP A 17 13.51 1.67 1.81
CA ASP A 17 13.10 2.34 0.58
C ASP A 17 11.60 2.68 0.54
N VAL A 18 11.04 2.97 1.72
CA VAL A 18 9.65 3.43 1.86
C VAL A 18 9.58 4.84 2.44
N GLN A 19 8.63 5.64 1.94
CA GLN A 19 8.26 6.94 2.50
C GLN A 19 6.77 7.05 2.76
N LEU A 20 6.43 7.61 3.92
CA LEU A 20 5.06 7.79 4.38
C LEU A 20 4.65 9.25 4.14
N GLN A 21 3.77 9.49 3.18
CA GLN A 21 3.24 10.83 2.90
C GLN A 21 1.92 11.11 3.66
N LEU A 22 1.03 10.13 3.78
CA LEU A 22 -0.26 10.30 4.45
C LEU A 22 -0.39 9.36 5.66
N GLY A 23 -0.98 9.87 6.74
CA GLY A 23 -1.06 9.17 8.01
C GLY A 23 -2.18 8.11 8.10
N PRO A 24 -2.29 7.45 9.28
CA PRO A 24 -3.20 6.32 9.52
C PRO A 24 -4.67 6.60 9.17
N GLU A 25 -5.15 7.83 9.37
CA GLU A 25 -6.54 8.17 9.03
C GLU A 25 -6.87 7.84 7.57
N VAL A 26 -6.01 8.27 6.64
CA VAL A 26 -6.23 8.07 5.20
C VAL A 26 -6.02 6.61 4.83
N LEU A 27 -4.98 5.97 5.38
CA LEU A 27 -4.68 4.56 5.14
C LEU A 27 -5.85 3.66 5.53
N ILE A 28 -6.40 3.83 6.73
CA ILE A 28 -7.53 3.01 7.21
C ILE A 28 -8.77 3.24 6.34
N GLN A 29 -9.09 4.50 6.01
CA GLN A 29 -10.24 4.81 5.14
C GLN A 29 -10.09 4.20 3.74
N ARG A 30 -8.88 4.18 3.19
CA ARG A 30 -8.63 3.63 1.85
C ARG A 30 -8.49 2.12 1.85
N TYR A 31 -7.99 1.52 2.92
CA TYR A 31 -7.89 0.08 3.08
C TYR A 31 -9.27 -0.57 2.91
N PHE A 32 -10.28 -0.09 3.64
CA PHE A 32 -11.63 -0.64 3.52
C PHE A 32 -12.29 -0.36 2.16
N LYS A 33 -11.87 0.67 1.42
CA LYS A 33 -12.30 0.86 0.02
C LYS A 33 -11.68 -0.20 -0.91
N VAL A 34 -10.39 -0.50 -0.74
CA VAL A 34 -9.70 -1.53 -1.54
C VAL A 34 -10.28 -2.90 -1.24
N VAL A 35 -10.52 -3.20 0.04
CA VAL A 35 -11.17 -4.45 0.48
C VAL A 35 -12.54 -4.62 -0.15
N ALA A 36 -13.39 -3.59 -0.12
CA ALA A 36 -14.72 -3.65 -0.73
C ALA A 36 -14.67 -3.83 -2.26
N ALA A 37 -13.71 -3.19 -2.93
CA ALA A 37 -13.51 -3.36 -4.38
C ALA A 37 -13.04 -4.78 -4.74
N GLU A 38 -12.21 -5.39 -3.89
CA GLU A 38 -11.81 -6.79 -4.06
C GLU A 38 -12.97 -7.76 -3.85
N ASP A 39 -13.80 -7.53 -2.82
CA ASP A 39 -15.03 -8.30 -2.62
C ASP A 39 -15.92 -8.24 -3.87
N GLU A 40 -16.15 -7.03 -4.40
CA GLU A 40 -16.93 -6.84 -5.62
C GLU A 40 -16.34 -7.60 -6.81
N ARG A 41 -15.02 -7.54 -7.00
CA ARG A 41 -14.32 -8.28 -8.07
C ARG A 41 -14.53 -9.78 -7.95
N ILE A 42 -14.35 -10.35 -6.75
CA ILE A 42 -14.51 -11.78 -6.50
C ILE A 42 -15.98 -12.19 -6.74
N ILE A 43 -16.94 -11.38 -6.27
CA ILE A 43 -18.37 -11.61 -6.51
C ILE A 43 -18.72 -11.53 -7.99
N GLN A 44 -18.14 -10.60 -8.75
CA GLN A 44 -18.34 -10.52 -10.20
C GLN A 44 -17.80 -11.75 -10.92
N GLN A 45 -16.70 -12.34 -10.45
CA GLN A 45 -16.11 -13.54 -11.03
C GLN A 45 -16.92 -14.81 -10.71
N LEU A 46 -17.31 -15.00 -9.45
CA LEU A 46 -17.84 -16.28 -8.94
C LEU A 46 -19.36 -16.26 -8.71
N GLY A 47 -19.97 -15.08 -8.63
CA GLY A 47 -21.29 -14.89 -8.06
C GLY A 47 -21.28 -14.95 -6.52
N PRO A 48 -22.29 -14.40 -5.83
CA PRO A 48 -22.24 -14.18 -4.38
C PRO A 48 -22.06 -15.47 -3.55
N ALA A 49 -22.80 -16.54 -3.89
CA ALA A 49 -22.80 -17.77 -3.10
C ALA A 49 -21.46 -18.51 -3.20
N LEU A 50 -20.90 -18.62 -4.42
CA LEU A 50 -19.62 -19.28 -4.64
C LEU A 50 -18.45 -18.42 -4.15
N ALA A 51 -18.56 -17.09 -4.23
CA ALA A 51 -17.59 -16.18 -3.63
C ALA A 51 -17.47 -16.41 -2.11
N GLU A 52 -18.59 -16.53 -1.41
CA GLU A 52 -18.57 -16.84 0.03
C GLU A 52 -18.00 -18.24 0.32
N GLU A 53 -18.34 -19.24 -0.49
CA GLU A 53 -17.83 -20.62 -0.34
C GLU A 53 -16.32 -20.73 -0.56
N VAL A 54 -15.78 -20.04 -1.57
CA VAL A 54 -14.41 -20.21 -2.04
C VAL A 54 -13.44 -19.16 -1.48
N ALA A 55 -13.94 -17.94 -1.24
CA ALA A 55 -13.12 -16.79 -0.83
C ALA A 55 -13.56 -16.16 0.51
N GLY A 56 -14.65 -16.64 1.10
CA GLY A 56 -15.18 -16.12 2.35
C GLY A 56 -14.28 -16.39 3.58
N PRO A 57 -14.48 -15.64 4.68
CA PRO A 57 -15.38 -14.50 4.80
C PRO A 57 -14.90 -13.29 3.98
N LEU A 58 -15.81 -12.65 3.25
CA LEU A 58 -15.53 -11.41 2.52
C LEU A 58 -15.25 -10.24 3.49
N GLY A 59 -14.58 -9.19 3.01
CA GLY A 59 -14.30 -7.98 3.79
C GLY A 59 -13.03 -8.03 4.65
N ARG A 60 -12.16 -9.03 4.46
CA ARG A 60 -10.99 -9.28 5.36
C ARG A 60 -9.67 -9.46 4.62
N HIS A 61 -9.47 -8.74 3.52
CA HIS A 61 -8.32 -8.95 2.64
C HIS A 61 -6.99 -8.42 3.19
N VAL A 62 -5.91 -9.16 2.93
CA VAL A 62 -4.53 -8.73 3.06
C VAL A 62 -4.10 -8.11 1.73
N VAL A 63 -3.98 -6.80 1.73
CA VAL A 63 -3.71 -5.98 0.54
C VAL A 63 -2.20 -5.78 0.38
N PHE A 64 -1.71 -6.07 -0.82
CA PHE A 64 -0.32 -5.84 -1.24
C PHE A 64 -0.21 -4.67 -2.22
N GLY A 65 0.97 -4.09 -2.29
CA GLY A 65 1.34 -3.20 -3.40
C GLY A 65 1.32 -3.92 -4.75
N ALA A 66 1.23 -3.15 -5.83
CA ALA A 66 1.06 -3.69 -7.18
C ALA A 66 2.27 -3.33 -8.08
N ASP A 67 2.98 -4.34 -8.56
CA ASP A 67 4.04 -4.20 -9.56
C ASP A 67 3.49 -4.30 -11.00
N LYS A 68 4.17 -3.59 -11.90
CA LYS A 68 3.92 -3.61 -13.35
C LYS A 68 4.52 -4.82 -14.07
N VAL A 69 5.29 -5.66 -13.37
CA VAL A 69 5.89 -6.89 -13.91
C VAL A 69 5.80 -8.03 -12.91
N CYS A 70 5.70 -9.26 -13.41
CA CYS A 70 5.86 -10.43 -12.57
C CYS A 70 7.32 -10.58 -12.17
N TRP A 71 7.63 -10.46 -10.89
CA TRP A 71 8.99 -10.64 -10.39
C TRP A 71 9.06 -11.60 -9.20
N PRO A 72 10.00 -12.56 -9.17
CA PRO A 72 10.96 -12.90 -10.21
C PRO A 72 10.33 -13.45 -11.51
N THR A 73 10.91 -13.16 -12.67
CA THR A 73 10.25 -13.50 -13.95
C THR A 73 10.26 -15.01 -14.25
N ASP A 74 9.10 -15.65 -14.21
CA ASP A 74 8.84 -16.94 -14.86
C ASP A 74 7.34 -17.04 -15.19
N GLN A 75 7.00 -16.78 -16.46
CA GLN A 75 5.61 -16.69 -16.91
C GLN A 75 4.83 -18.00 -16.79
N ARG A 76 5.50 -19.13 -16.55
CA ARG A 76 4.86 -20.44 -16.35
C ARG A 76 4.27 -20.59 -14.94
N ARG A 77 4.66 -19.73 -14.00
CA ARG A 77 4.21 -19.78 -12.60
C ARG A 77 2.79 -19.23 -12.44
N PRO A 78 1.92 -19.86 -11.62
CA PRO A 78 0.57 -19.36 -11.35
C PRO A 78 0.56 -17.91 -10.86
N GLY A 79 1.54 -17.50 -10.04
CA GLY A 79 1.65 -16.12 -9.60
C GLY A 79 1.93 -15.09 -10.71
N CYS A 80 2.24 -15.54 -11.93
CA CYS A 80 2.36 -14.68 -13.11
C CYS A 80 1.15 -14.77 -14.05
N TRP A 81 0.63 -15.98 -14.33
CA TRP A 81 -0.42 -16.19 -15.34
C TRP A 81 -1.83 -16.37 -14.76
N ALA A 82 -1.96 -16.86 -13.53
CA ALA A 82 -3.24 -17.22 -12.91
C ALA A 82 -3.87 -16.05 -12.15
N ILE A 83 -3.53 -14.82 -12.52
CA ILE A 83 -3.91 -13.61 -11.77
C ILE A 83 -5.10 -12.92 -12.44
N PRO A 84 -5.96 -12.22 -11.66
CA PRO A 84 -7.13 -11.55 -12.21
C PRO A 84 -6.74 -10.33 -13.06
N PRO A 85 -7.60 -9.91 -14.00
CA PRO A 85 -7.44 -8.64 -14.70
C PRO A 85 -7.55 -7.48 -13.71
N VAL A 86 -6.93 -6.35 -14.05
CA VAL A 86 -6.98 -5.13 -13.23
C VAL A 86 -8.40 -4.56 -13.23
N PRO A 87 -9.11 -4.54 -12.08
CA PRO A 87 -10.52 -4.16 -12.04
C PRO A 87 -10.73 -2.70 -12.42
N GLY A 88 -11.63 -2.44 -13.37
CA GLY A 88 -12.04 -1.09 -13.79
C GLY A 88 -10.99 -0.29 -14.54
N MET A 89 -9.83 -0.86 -14.87
CA MET A 89 -8.73 -0.14 -15.54
C MET A 89 -8.74 -0.39 -17.05
N ASP A 90 -9.11 0.64 -17.81
CA ASP A 90 -9.21 0.62 -19.27
C ASP A 90 -7.90 0.19 -19.97
N ASP A 91 -8.02 -0.50 -21.10
CA ASP A 91 -6.88 -0.99 -21.90
C ASP A 91 -6.05 0.13 -22.55
N ARG A 92 -6.45 1.40 -22.41
CA ARG A 92 -5.68 2.58 -22.81
C ARG A 92 -5.38 3.50 -21.64
N MET A 93 -5.50 3.03 -20.40
CA MET A 93 -5.24 3.85 -19.21
C MET A 93 -3.81 4.42 -19.21
N PHE A 94 -2.82 3.69 -19.70
CA PHE A 94 -1.44 4.18 -19.87
C PHE A 94 -1.15 4.76 -21.27
N GLY A 95 -2.17 4.96 -22.09
CA GLY A 95 -2.07 5.51 -23.44
C GLY A 95 -2.08 4.46 -24.56
N PRO A 96 -1.81 4.84 -25.81
CA PRO A 96 -1.84 3.92 -26.96
C PRO A 96 -0.81 2.79 -26.90
N LEU A 97 0.23 2.94 -26.06
CA LEU A 97 1.29 1.95 -25.84
C LEU A 97 0.98 1.01 -24.66
N THR A 98 -0.21 1.09 -24.06
CA THR A 98 -0.61 0.21 -22.95
C THR A 98 -0.41 -1.25 -23.34
N GLU A 99 0.29 -2.02 -22.49
CA GLU A 99 0.63 -3.44 -22.75
C GLU A 99 1.55 -3.69 -23.96
N SER A 100 2.34 -2.69 -24.39
CA SER A 100 3.31 -2.84 -25.50
C SER A 100 4.57 -3.65 -25.15
N GLY A 101 4.73 -4.06 -23.88
CA GLY A 101 5.89 -4.78 -23.37
C GLY A 101 6.95 -3.89 -22.70
N ASP A 102 6.86 -2.58 -22.86
CA ASP A 102 7.62 -1.62 -22.05
C ASP A 102 6.93 -1.46 -20.68
N MET A 103 7.71 -1.68 -19.61
CA MET A 103 7.27 -1.62 -18.22
C MET A 103 6.53 -0.32 -17.89
N ALA A 104 6.93 0.82 -18.46
CA ALA A 104 6.24 2.08 -18.21
C ALA A 104 4.75 2.01 -18.63
N PHE A 105 4.41 1.26 -19.67
CA PHE A 105 3.05 1.18 -20.19
C PHE A 105 2.29 -0.08 -19.77
N LEU A 106 2.87 -0.93 -18.93
CA LEU A 106 2.17 -2.07 -18.35
C LEU A 106 1.23 -1.61 -17.23
N ARG A 107 0.06 -2.25 -17.13
CA ARG A 107 -0.80 -2.08 -15.96
C ARG A 107 -0.19 -2.77 -14.74
N PRO A 108 -0.35 -2.23 -13.53
CA PRO A 108 0.07 -2.90 -12.31
C PRO A 108 -0.80 -4.13 -12.09
N ARG A 109 -0.25 -5.33 -12.17
CA ARG A 109 -1.01 -6.58 -12.03
C ARG A 109 -0.48 -7.47 -10.94
N TRP A 110 0.83 -7.43 -10.69
CA TRP A 110 1.51 -8.45 -9.89
C TRP A 110 1.72 -7.97 -8.46
N LEU A 111 1.82 -8.93 -7.54
CA LEU A 111 2.08 -8.69 -6.14
C LEU A 111 3.48 -8.09 -5.95
N ASN A 112 3.56 -7.03 -5.15
CA ASN A 112 4.80 -6.49 -4.60
C ASN A 112 4.83 -6.73 -3.08
N SER A 113 5.85 -7.42 -2.56
CA SER A 113 5.88 -7.84 -1.14
C SER A 113 6.33 -6.76 -0.16
N GLY A 114 6.92 -5.66 -0.64
CA GLY A 114 7.47 -4.62 0.24
C GLY A 114 6.43 -3.74 0.95
N THR A 115 5.13 -3.98 0.70
CA THR A 115 4.02 -3.32 1.41
C THR A 115 2.85 -4.28 1.59
N ILE A 116 2.38 -4.43 2.83
CA ILE A 116 1.30 -5.35 3.22
C ILE A 116 0.41 -4.66 4.24
N MET A 117 -0.91 -4.64 4.03
CA MET A 117 -1.87 -4.20 5.03
C MET A 117 -3.08 -5.11 5.11
N GLY A 118 -3.48 -5.54 6.30
CA GLY A 118 -4.64 -6.41 6.50
C GLY A 118 -4.90 -6.71 7.97
N PRO A 119 -5.97 -7.46 8.31
CA PRO A 119 -6.24 -7.79 9.69
C PRO A 119 -5.24 -8.83 10.18
N VAL A 120 -4.85 -8.75 11.45
CA VAL A 120 -3.79 -9.58 12.05
C VAL A 120 -4.04 -11.07 11.87
N LYS A 121 -5.29 -11.53 11.97
CA LYS A 121 -5.65 -12.94 11.78
C LYS A 121 -5.30 -13.44 10.37
N GLU A 122 -5.71 -12.71 9.35
CA GLU A 122 -5.50 -13.08 7.96
C GLU A 122 -4.02 -12.95 7.57
N VAL A 123 -3.32 -11.91 8.04
CA VAL A 123 -1.87 -11.78 7.86
C VAL A 123 -1.11 -12.96 8.49
N ARG A 124 -1.48 -13.37 9.70
CA ARG A 124 -0.89 -14.53 10.38
C ARG A 124 -1.13 -15.82 9.58
N SER A 125 -2.34 -15.98 9.04
CA SER A 125 -2.68 -17.12 8.20
C SER A 125 -1.85 -17.14 6.92
N LEU A 126 -1.70 -15.99 6.26
CA LEU A 126 -0.88 -15.82 5.08
C LEU A 126 0.58 -16.19 5.34
N PHE A 127 1.22 -15.64 6.39
CA PHE A 127 2.61 -15.97 6.68
C PHE A 127 2.82 -17.45 7.03
N ARG A 128 1.86 -18.09 7.70
CA ARG A 128 1.91 -19.55 7.90
C ARG A 128 1.85 -20.32 6.58
N ALA A 129 0.98 -19.91 5.65
CA ALA A 129 0.89 -20.51 4.33
C ALA A 129 2.17 -20.30 3.51
N THR A 130 2.75 -19.10 3.54
CA THR A 130 4.04 -18.79 2.89
C THR A 130 5.17 -19.62 3.48
N LEU A 131 5.30 -19.72 4.80
CA LEU A 131 6.33 -20.55 5.45
C LEU A 131 6.15 -22.04 5.13
N ALA A 132 4.90 -22.54 5.11
CA ALA A 132 4.61 -23.91 4.69
C ALA A 132 5.01 -24.15 3.23
N HIS A 133 4.76 -23.17 2.35
CA HIS A 133 5.16 -23.23 0.95
C HIS A 133 6.68 -23.24 0.81
N ILE A 134 7.41 -22.35 1.52
CA ILE A 134 8.88 -22.35 1.56
C ILE A 134 9.39 -23.73 1.97
N ASN A 135 8.91 -24.29 3.09
CA ASN A 135 9.37 -25.58 3.59
C ASN A 135 9.12 -26.73 2.58
N ALA A 136 8.09 -26.61 1.75
CA ALA A 136 7.74 -27.61 0.74
C ALA A 136 8.52 -27.44 -0.59
N THR A 137 8.92 -26.22 -0.95
CA THR A 137 9.45 -25.90 -2.30
C THR A 137 10.86 -25.32 -2.30
N TYR A 138 11.45 -25.08 -1.14
CA TYR A 138 12.79 -24.49 -1.02
C TYR A 138 13.83 -25.32 -1.78
N ARG A 139 14.58 -24.63 -2.64
CA ARG A 139 15.67 -25.18 -3.42
C ARG A 139 16.93 -24.37 -3.15
N PRO A 140 17.97 -24.95 -2.51
CA PRO A 140 19.18 -24.20 -2.14
C PRO A 140 19.97 -23.70 -3.36
N ASP A 141 19.78 -24.30 -4.52
CA ASP A 141 20.39 -23.93 -5.80
C ASP A 141 19.56 -22.92 -6.61
N TYR A 142 18.33 -22.63 -6.20
CA TYR A 142 17.51 -21.63 -6.87
C TYR A 142 18.01 -20.21 -6.55
N GLU A 143 18.09 -19.36 -7.57
CA GLU A 143 18.66 -18.02 -7.44
C GLU A 143 17.80 -17.10 -6.55
N PHE A 144 16.47 -17.26 -6.59
CA PHE A 144 15.51 -16.48 -5.79
C PHE A 144 15.03 -17.21 -4.54
N ARG A 145 15.82 -18.17 -4.03
CA ARG A 145 15.44 -19.00 -2.86
C ARG A 145 15.18 -18.22 -1.56
N GLU A 146 15.68 -16.99 -1.46
CA GLU A 146 15.47 -16.08 -0.32
C GLU A 146 14.47 -14.94 -0.64
N SER A 147 13.79 -14.99 -1.80
CA SER A 147 12.84 -13.94 -2.17
C SER A 147 11.49 -14.19 -1.50
N ASP A 148 11.14 -13.31 -0.57
CA ASP A 148 9.81 -13.19 0.01
C ASP A 148 8.74 -12.96 -1.07
N GLN A 149 8.99 -12.06 -2.03
CA GLN A 149 8.08 -11.79 -3.14
C GLN A 149 7.78 -13.04 -3.96
N PHE A 150 8.79 -13.87 -4.25
CA PHE A 150 8.62 -15.13 -4.97
C PHE A 150 7.61 -16.03 -4.25
N TYR A 151 7.83 -16.32 -2.96
CA TYR A 151 6.97 -17.27 -2.23
C TYR A 151 5.57 -16.71 -1.97
N MET A 152 5.43 -15.42 -1.63
CA MET A 152 4.11 -14.82 -1.43
C MET A 152 3.30 -14.77 -2.74
N THR A 153 3.97 -14.50 -3.87
CA THR A 153 3.34 -14.52 -5.20
C THR A 153 2.90 -15.94 -5.60
N GLU A 154 3.64 -16.98 -5.22
CA GLU A 154 3.19 -18.37 -5.43
C GLU A 154 1.93 -18.70 -4.63
N VAL A 155 1.89 -18.31 -3.36
CA VAL A 155 0.69 -18.50 -2.51
C VAL A 155 -0.52 -17.77 -3.12
N TRP A 156 -0.32 -16.54 -3.60
CA TRP A 156 -1.36 -15.78 -4.28
C TRP A 156 -1.82 -16.43 -5.60
N GLY A 157 -0.88 -16.89 -6.42
CA GLY A 157 -1.20 -17.60 -7.66
C GLY A 157 -2.03 -18.86 -7.42
N LEU A 158 -1.74 -19.61 -6.34
CA LEU A 158 -2.53 -20.79 -5.95
C LEU A 158 -3.94 -20.41 -5.47
N GLN A 159 -4.09 -19.30 -4.74
CA GLN A 159 -5.39 -18.76 -4.36
C GLN A 159 -6.24 -18.45 -5.60
N GLU A 160 -5.71 -17.66 -6.54
CA GLU A 160 -6.45 -17.25 -7.72
C GLU A 160 -6.73 -18.43 -8.66
N LEU A 161 -5.81 -19.40 -8.76
CA LEU A 161 -6.06 -20.64 -9.48
C LEU A 161 -7.21 -21.44 -8.85
N GLY A 162 -7.34 -21.46 -7.52
CA GLY A 162 -8.49 -22.04 -6.83
C GLY A 162 -9.81 -21.38 -7.25
N ARG A 163 -9.84 -20.05 -7.32
CA ARG A 163 -11.00 -19.27 -7.77
C ARG A 163 -11.33 -19.54 -9.25
N ILE A 164 -10.32 -19.57 -10.12
CA ILE A 164 -10.49 -19.89 -11.55
C ILE A 164 -11.08 -21.31 -11.72
N ASN A 165 -10.54 -22.30 -11.01
CA ASN A 165 -11.05 -23.68 -11.09
C ASN A 165 -12.51 -23.77 -10.63
N ALA A 166 -12.87 -23.11 -9.51
CA ALA A 166 -14.25 -23.07 -9.04
C ALA A 166 -15.20 -22.41 -10.04
N GLN A 167 -14.75 -21.35 -10.73
CA GLN A 167 -15.51 -20.71 -11.81
C GLN A 167 -15.75 -21.68 -12.97
N LEU A 168 -14.71 -22.34 -13.46
CA LEU A 168 -14.79 -23.29 -14.58
C LEU A 168 -15.65 -24.52 -14.28
N GLU A 169 -15.66 -24.99 -13.03
CA GLU A 169 -16.52 -26.09 -12.60
C GLU A 169 -18.01 -25.73 -12.65
N LYS A 170 -18.36 -24.45 -12.44
CA LYS A 170 -19.74 -23.95 -12.41
C LYS A 170 -20.20 -23.36 -13.74
N ASP A 171 -19.29 -22.80 -14.51
CA ASP A 171 -19.53 -22.19 -15.81
C ASP A 171 -18.67 -22.86 -16.90
N PRO A 172 -19.22 -23.82 -17.65
CA PRO A 172 -18.51 -24.49 -18.74
C PRO A 172 -18.09 -23.58 -19.90
N GLU A 173 -18.66 -22.38 -20.01
CA GLU A 173 -18.31 -21.39 -21.04
C GLU A 173 -17.19 -20.45 -20.59
N ALA A 174 -16.85 -20.45 -19.29
CA ALA A 174 -15.71 -19.69 -18.78
C ALA A 174 -14.42 -20.21 -19.43
N LYS A 175 -13.58 -19.28 -19.87
CA LYS A 175 -12.29 -19.61 -20.49
C LYS A 175 -11.18 -19.50 -19.47
N HIS A 176 -10.22 -20.40 -19.59
CA HIS A 176 -9.02 -20.33 -18.80
C HIS A 176 -8.15 -19.12 -19.21
N PRO A 177 -7.62 -18.33 -18.27
CA PRO A 177 -6.88 -17.09 -18.58
C PRO A 177 -5.44 -17.28 -19.07
N SER A 178 -4.84 -18.47 -18.90
CA SER A 178 -3.45 -18.69 -19.35
C SER A 178 -3.33 -18.62 -20.87
N HIS A 179 -2.48 -17.71 -21.32
CA HIS A 179 -1.98 -17.57 -22.69
C HIS A 179 -0.57 -18.16 -22.83
N VAL A 180 -0.12 -18.92 -21.82
CA VAL A 180 1.22 -19.52 -21.74
C VAL A 180 1.09 -21.02 -22.00
N ASP A 181 1.61 -21.47 -23.15
CA ASP A 181 1.47 -22.84 -23.66
C ASP A 181 2.07 -23.91 -22.72
N ASP A 182 3.13 -23.58 -21.99
CA ASP A 182 3.85 -24.47 -21.07
C ASP A 182 3.67 -24.08 -19.58
N ALA A 183 2.55 -23.44 -19.25
CA ALA A 183 2.20 -23.06 -17.88
C ALA A 183 2.26 -24.25 -16.90
N PHE A 184 2.71 -24.00 -15.68
CA PHE A 184 2.65 -24.95 -14.58
C PHE A 184 1.27 -24.95 -13.96
N TRP A 185 0.64 -26.12 -13.86
CA TRP A 185 -0.73 -26.29 -13.35
C TRP A 185 -0.76 -27.08 -12.05
N PRO A 186 -0.28 -26.50 -10.94
CA PRO A 186 -0.41 -27.16 -9.65
C PRO A 186 -1.89 -27.26 -9.27
N LYS A 187 -2.24 -28.32 -8.53
CA LYS A 187 -3.55 -28.41 -7.91
C LYS A 187 -3.53 -27.56 -6.63
N PRO A 188 -4.40 -26.53 -6.50
CA PRO A 188 -4.55 -25.82 -5.24
C PRO A 188 -4.91 -26.78 -4.11
N GLY A 189 -4.37 -26.54 -2.92
CA GLY A 189 -4.76 -27.29 -1.73
C GLY A 189 -6.20 -26.95 -1.29
N PRO A 190 -6.78 -27.72 -0.37
CA PRO A 190 -8.13 -27.47 0.14
C PRO A 190 -8.27 -26.14 0.89
N GLU A 191 -7.16 -25.57 1.39
CA GLU A 191 -7.10 -24.27 2.07
C GLU A 191 -6.28 -23.27 1.24
N SER A 192 -6.63 -23.05 -0.03
CA SER A 192 -5.87 -22.15 -0.91
C SER A 192 -6.24 -20.67 -0.76
N ASN A 193 -7.33 -20.34 -0.06
CA ASN A 193 -7.73 -18.94 0.14
C ASN A 193 -7.00 -18.33 1.34
N HIS A 194 -6.19 -17.32 1.08
CA HIS A 194 -5.41 -16.60 2.10
C HIS A 194 -5.75 -15.10 2.12
N HIS A 195 -6.90 -14.75 1.54
CA HIS A 195 -7.43 -13.38 1.47
C HIS A 195 -6.45 -12.37 0.86
N ILE A 196 -5.55 -12.80 -0.03
CA ILE A 196 -4.59 -11.91 -0.68
C ILE A 196 -5.32 -11.06 -1.72
N ALA A 197 -5.08 -9.75 -1.70
CA ALA A 197 -5.60 -8.77 -2.64
C ALA A 197 -4.49 -7.80 -3.07
N ILE A 198 -4.69 -7.11 -4.20
CA ILE A 198 -3.71 -6.19 -4.78
C ILE A 198 -4.28 -4.77 -4.86
N ASP A 199 -3.51 -3.79 -4.44
CA ASP A 199 -3.85 -2.36 -4.57
C ASP A 199 -3.57 -1.84 -5.99
N TYR A 200 -4.38 -2.30 -6.94
CA TYR A 200 -4.26 -2.00 -8.37
C TYR A 200 -4.25 -0.50 -8.72
N TRP A 201 -4.84 0.34 -7.88
CA TRP A 201 -5.05 1.77 -8.14
C TRP A 201 -4.15 2.68 -7.29
N SER A 202 -3.20 2.10 -6.57
CA SER A 202 -2.30 2.82 -5.65
C SER A 202 -3.05 3.66 -4.62
N ASN A 203 -4.17 3.14 -4.11
CA ASN A 203 -4.95 3.79 -3.06
C ASN A 203 -4.19 3.84 -1.73
N LEU A 204 -3.40 2.81 -1.44
CA LEU A 204 -2.55 2.63 -0.26
C LEU A 204 -1.07 2.78 -0.62
N PHE A 205 -0.63 2.07 -1.66
CA PHE A 205 0.78 1.84 -1.96
C PHE A 205 1.12 2.23 -3.40
N GLN A 206 2.09 3.12 -3.56
CA GLN A 206 2.69 3.44 -4.84
C GLN A 206 4.06 2.77 -4.95
N THR A 207 4.15 1.71 -5.75
CA THR A 207 5.42 1.13 -6.19
C THR A 207 6.07 2.03 -7.24
N TRP A 208 7.40 2.04 -7.35
CA TRP A 208 8.12 2.99 -8.23
C TRP A 208 8.47 2.41 -9.60
N ALA A 209 8.77 1.12 -9.70
CA ALA A 209 9.19 0.49 -10.94
C ALA A 209 8.17 0.70 -12.08
N GLY A 210 8.59 1.41 -13.12
CA GLY A 210 7.75 1.78 -14.26
C GLY A 210 6.77 2.93 -13.99
N TYR A 211 6.93 3.67 -12.89
CA TYR A 211 6.08 4.80 -12.50
C TYR A 211 6.72 6.19 -12.59
N THR A 212 7.99 6.28 -13.02
CA THR A 212 8.75 7.53 -13.07
C THR A 212 8.02 8.67 -13.78
N GLU A 213 7.36 8.41 -14.91
CA GLU A 213 6.61 9.44 -15.65
C GLU A 213 5.20 9.71 -15.11
N TYR A 214 4.67 8.82 -14.25
CA TYR A 214 3.27 8.85 -13.82
C TYR A 214 3.08 9.35 -12.39
N VAL A 215 4.16 9.56 -11.65
CA VAL A 215 4.14 10.16 -10.32
C VAL A 215 4.71 11.57 -10.43
N ASP A 216 3.91 12.55 -10.04
CA ASP A 216 4.33 13.96 -10.01
C ASP A 216 4.15 14.53 -8.60
N TRP A 217 5.02 15.48 -8.25
CA TRP A 217 5.07 16.08 -6.93
C TRP A 217 4.90 17.59 -7.09
N ARG A 218 3.72 18.11 -6.74
CA ARG A 218 3.31 19.49 -7.06
C ARG A 218 2.61 20.16 -5.89
N THR A 219 2.58 21.49 -5.93
CA THR A 219 1.70 22.31 -5.09
C THR A 219 0.30 22.32 -5.69
N PHE A 220 -0.72 22.23 -4.84
CA PHE A 220 -2.13 22.20 -5.24
C PHE A 220 -2.77 23.59 -5.03
N ASP A 221 -2.21 24.60 -5.69
CA ASP A 221 -2.47 26.03 -5.44
C ASP A 221 -3.60 26.64 -6.29
N ARG A 222 -4.16 25.88 -7.24
CA ARG A 222 -5.28 26.32 -8.07
C ARG A 222 -6.63 26.21 -7.33
N PRO A 223 -7.68 26.91 -7.79
CA PRO A 223 -9.02 26.81 -7.20
C PRO A 223 -9.48 25.35 -7.03
N GLY A 224 -10.01 25.03 -5.86
CA GLY A 224 -10.40 23.67 -5.51
C GLY A 224 -9.24 22.75 -5.12
N HIS A 225 -8.10 23.31 -4.70
CA HIS A 225 -6.87 22.59 -4.33
C HIS A 225 -6.44 21.65 -5.45
N ALA A 226 -6.07 22.23 -6.58
CA ALA A 226 -5.66 21.50 -7.77
C ALA A 226 -4.32 21.95 -8.31
N PHE A 227 -3.71 21.12 -9.15
CA PHE A 227 -2.66 21.54 -10.07
C PHE A 227 -2.99 21.08 -11.49
N THR A 228 -2.38 21.72 -12.47
CA THR A 228 -2.57 21.34 -13.88
C THR A 228 -1.59 20.27 -14.29
N VAL A 229 -2.11 19.13 -14.73
CA VAL A 229 -1.34 18.11 -15.43
C VAL A 229 -1.22 18.55 -16.88
N ASP A 230 -0.05 19.06 -17.25
CA ASP A 230 0.29 19.52 -18.61
C ASP A 230 1.21 18.55 -19.37
N GLN A 231 1.63 17.47 -18.70
CA GLN A 231 2.48 16.43 -19.25
C GLN A 231 1.68 15.33 -19.99
N ASN A 232 1.94 15.18 -21.28
CA ASN A 232 1.32 14.15 -22.13
C ASN A 232 2.06 12.79 -22.01
N VAL A 233 2.17 12.27 -20.78
CA VAL A 233 2.93 11.04 -20.49
C VAL A 233 2.29 9.78 -21.08
N ARG A 234 1.01 9.87 -21.44
CA ARG A 234 0.25 8.81 -22.13
C ARG A 234 0.43 8.86 -23.66
N ALA A 235 1.20 9.80 -24.19
CA ALA A 235 1.40 10.01 -25.63
C ALA A 235 0.08 10.09 -26.44
N GLU A 236 -0.94 10.74 -25.89
CA GLU A 236 -2.25 10.90 -26.54
C GLU A 236 -2.22 12.04 -27.55
N VAL A 237 -2.66 11.78 -28.79
CA VAL A 237 -2.73 12.80 -29.85
C VAL A 237 -3.71 13.93 -29.50
N THR A 238 -4.75 13.61 -28.71
CA THR A 238 -5.80 14.54 -28.30
C THR A 238 -5.60 15.11 -26.90
N PHE A 239 -4.41 14.96 -26.31
CA PHE A 239 -4.13 15.42 -24.96
C PHE A 239 -4.45 16.91 -24.81
N ARG A 240 -5.13 17.23 -23.70
CA ARG A 240 -5.34 18.59 -23.24
C ARG A 240 -4.98 18.65 -21.76
N PRO A 241 -4.29 19.70 -21.30
CA PRO A 241 -4.05 19.87 -19.88
C PRO A 241 -5.36 19.84 -19.09
N TRP A 242 -5.32 19.23 -17.92
CA TRP A 242 -6.47 19.05 -17.05
C TRP A 242 -6.05 19.22 -15.59
N ASP A 243 -7.00 19.50 -14.71
CA ASP A 243 -6.70 19.77 -13.30
C ASP A 243 -6.86 18.50 -12.45
N LEU A 244 -5.80 18.14 -11.74
CA LEU A 244 -5.80 17.09 -10.73
C LEU A 244 -5.99 17.72 -9.35
N HIS A 245 -7.06 17.31 -8.66
CA HIS A 245 -7.41 17.80 -7.35
C HIS A 245 -6.76 16.96 -6.24
N LEU A 246 -6.38 17.61 -5.14
CA LEU A 246 -5.91 16.94 -3.95
C LEU A 246 -7.02 16.02 -3.44
N ALA A 247 -6.69 14.76 -3.15
CA ALA A 247 -7.68 13.81 -2.69
C ALA A 247 -8.40 14.34 -1.44
N GLY A 248 -9.74 14.32 -1.44
CA GLY A 248 -10.52 14.99 -0.39
C GLY A 248 -10.32 14.38 1.00
N ASP A 249 -10.00 13.09 1.09
CA ASP A 249 -9.62 12.43 2.35
C ASP A 249 -8.28 12.95 2.89
N ALA A 250 -7.26 13.04 2.03
CA ALA A 250 -5.96 13.61 2.35
C ALA A 250 -6.09 15.07 2.80
N MET A 251 -6.83 15.89 2.04
CA MET A 251 -7.06 17.30 2.38
C MET A 251 -7.68 17.46 3.78
N ARG A 252 -8.74 16.69 4.09
CA ARG A 252 -9.40 16.75 5.41
C ARG A 252 -8.49 16.30 6.55
N ALA A 253 -7.72 15.23 6.34
CA ALA A 253 -6.79 14.70 7.34
C ALA A 253 -5.68 15.71 7.65
N ILE A 254 -5.02 16.24 6.62
CA ILE A 254 -3.94 17.23 6.78
C ILE A 254 -4.49 18.52 7.40
N HIS A 255 -5.68 18.97 6.99
CA HIS A 255 -6.31 20.15 7.59
C HIS A 255 -6.51 19.97 9.10
N ARG A 256 -6.99 18.79 9.55
CA ARG A 256 -7.13 18.47 10.98
C ARG A 256 -5.79 18.47 11.71
N ILE A 257 -4.75 17.84 11.14
CA ILE A 257 -3.41 17.79 11.71
C ILE A 257 -2.83 19.20 11.93
N PHE A 258 -2.98 20.09 10.95
CA PHE A 258 -2.56 21.49 11.13
C PHE A 258 -3.43 22.24 12.13
N ALA A 259 -4.74 21.97 12.16
CA ALA A 259 -5.66 22.62 13.09
C ALA A 259 -5.48 22.20 14.55
N SER A 260 -5.01 20.97 14.82
CA SER A 260 -4.68 20.49 16.18
C SER A 260 -3.37 21.06 16.70
N THR A 261 -2.57 21.69 15.83
CA THR A 261 -1.24 22.17 16.14
C THR A 261 -1.26 23.66 16.49
N LYS A 262 -0.42 24.09 17.44
CA LYS A 262 -0.34 25.51 17.84
C LYS A 262 0.02 26.39 16.64
N ARG A 263 -0.83 27.37 16.33
CA ARG A 263 -0.63 28.26 15.17
C ARG A 263 0.68 29.06 15.20
N SER A 264 1.14 29.44 16.40
CA SER A 264 2.42 30.14 16.58
C SER A 264 3.62 29.30 16.14
N THR A 265 3.54 27.97 16.23
CA THR A 265 4.60 27.05 15.80
C THR A 265 4.49 26.67 14.31
N LEU A 266 3.46 27.16 13.62
CA LEU A 266 3.24 27.01 12.17
C LEU A 266 3.34 28.36 11.45
N MET A 267 4.26 29.22 11.91
CA MET A 267 4.51 30.56 11.35
C MET A 267 3.27 31.47 11.28
N GLY A 268 2.26 31.25 12.14
CA GLY A 268 1.03 32.04 12.13
C GLY A 268 0.08 31.73 10.96
N LYS A 269 0.37 30.73 10.12
CA LYS A 269 -0.44 30.37 8.94
C LYS A 269 -1.69 29.58 9.32
N THR A 270 -2.72 29.62 8.47
CA THR A 270 -3.91 28.76 8.59
C THR A 270 -3.64 27.40 7.95
N SER A 271 -4.42 26.38 8.31
CA SER A 271 -4.34 25.05 7.67
C SER A 271 -4.45 25.13 6.14
N ASP A 272 -5.42 25.89 5.62
CA ASP A 272 -5.59 26.08 4.18
C ASP A 272 -4.35 26.67 3.52
N LYS A 273 -3.76 27.71 4.14
CA LYS A 273 -2.55 28.35 3.61
C LYS A 273 -1.37 27.36 3.61
N LEU A 274 -1.23 26.55 4.66
CA LEU A 274 -0.19 25.54 4.75
C LEU A 274 -0.36 24.46 3.67
N ILE A 275 -1.58 24.00 3.42
CA ILE A 275 -1.88 23.01 2.37
C ILE A 275 -1.56 23.59 0.98
N LEU A 276 -1.96 24.83 0.69
CA LEU A 276 -1.70 25.48 -0.60
C LEU A 276 -0.21 25.69 -0.89
N GLU A 277 0.61 25.88 0.15
CA GLU A 277 2.06 26.04 0.05
C GLU A 277 2.82 24.71 0.10
N SER A 278 2.14 23.61 0.42
CA SER A 278 2.73 22.27 0.53
C SER A 278 2.76 21.56 -0.82
N GLN A 279 3.72 20.65 -0.97
CA GLN A 279 3.76 19.76 -2.11
C GLN A 279 3.26 18.36 -1.73
N PHE A 280 2.64 17.69 -2.70
CA PHE A 280 2.21 16.30 -2.55
C PHE A 280 2.56 15.48 -3.78
N GLY A 281 3.08 14.28 -3.56
CA GLY A 281 3.21 13.23 -4.56
C GLY A 281 1.84 12.66 -4.93
N SER A 282 1.56 12.57 -6.22
CA SER A 282 0.32 12.00 -6.76
C SER A 282 0.58 11.18 -8.02
N ASN A 283 -0.14 10.07 -8.15
CA ASN A 283 -0.20 9.31 -9.38
C ASN A 283 -1.19 9.97 -10.33
N ILE A 284 -0.72 10.49 -11.46
CA ILE A 284 -1.55 11.23 -12.42
C ILE A 284 -2.43 10.33 -13.29
N ILE A 285 -2.15 9.02 -13.32
CA ILE A 285 -2.97 8.03 -14.03
C ILE A 285 -4.16 7.61 -13.17
N THR A 286 -3.90 7.17 -11.94
CA THR A 286 -4.96 6.75 -11.00
C THR A 286 -5.65 7.94 -10.33
N LYS A 287 -5.08 9.14 -10.48
CA LYS A 287 -5.54 10.41 -9.88
C LYS A 287 -5.52 10.40 -8.36
N THR A 288 -4.59 9.64 -7.79
CA THR A 288 -4.50 9.39 -6.35
C THR A 288 -3.34 10.16 -5.73
N THR A 289 -3.60 10.92 -4.67
CA THR A 289 -2.53 11.41 -3.78
C THR A 289 -1.98 10.25 -2.97
N LEU A 290 -0.69 9.99 -3.08
CA LEU A 290 -0.05 8.76 -2.59
C LEU A 290 -0.01 8.71 -1.06
N PRO A 291 -0.45 7.63 -0.38
CA PRO A 291 -0.22 7.52 1.05
C PRO A 291 1.20 7.05 1.38
N ILE A 292 1.60 5.93 0.79
CA ILE A 292 2.89 5.29 0.99
C ILE A 292 3.54 5.12 -0.35
N TYR A 293 4.79 5.52 -0.43
CA TYR A 293 5.65 5.39 -1.59
C TYR A 293 6.69 4.31 -1.30
N HIS A 294 6.75 3.28 -2.13
CA HIS A 294 7.73 2.20 -2.07
C HIS A 294 8.64 2.29 -3.31
N CYS A 295 9.89 2.69 -3.08
CA CYS A 295 10.89 2.97 -4.11
C CYS A 295 11.54 1.68 -4.63
N THR A 296 10.79 0.90 -5.40
CA THR A 296 11.33 -0.25 -6.13
C THR A 296 12.24 0.21 -7.28
N GLY A 297 13.55 -0.06 -7.17
CA GLY A 297 14.53 0.27 -8.22
C GLY A 297 15.53 1.37 -7.81
N ALA A 298 15.69 2.40 -8.65
CA ALA A 298 16.67 3.47 -8.42
C ALA A 298 16.27 4.34 -7.21
N LYS A 299 17.19 4.50 -6.26
CA LYS A 299 16.91 5.05 -4.92
C LYS A 299 17.08 6.57 -4.80
N ASP A 300 17.53 7.24 -5.86
CA ASP A 300 17.73 8.69 -5.93
C ASP A 300 16.43 9.49 -5.70
N ALA A 301 15.28 8.88 -5.99
CA ALA A 301 13.97 9.46 -5.73
C ALA A 301 13.71 9.70 -4.23
N LEU A 302 14.23 8.86 -3.33
CA LEU A 302 13.98 8.97 -1.89
C LEU A 302 14.59 10.24 -1.31
N GLU A 303 15.87 10.49 -1.59
CA GLU A 303 16.57 11.70 -1.15
C GLU A 303 15.93 12.96 -1.74
N THR A 304 15.45 12.87 -2.98
CA THR A 304 14.80 13.99 -3.67
C THR A 304 13.43 14.32 -3.07
N PHE A 305 12.65 13.33 -2.62
CA PHE A 305 11.28 13.52 -2.17
C PHE A 305 11.16 13.84 -0.67
N TRP A 306 12.10 13.39 0.16
CA TRP A 306 12.02 13.61 1.61
C TRP A 306 11.87 15.10 2.00
N PRO A 307 12.70 16.04 1.50
CA PRO A 307 12.57 17.46 1.83
C PRO A 307 11.31 18.13 1.26
N ARG A 308 10.59 17.43 0.37
CA ARG A 308 9.38 17.91 -0.32
C ARG A 308 8.09 17.47 0.38
N MET A 309 8.18 16.66 1.41
CA MET A 309 7.03 16.25 2.22
C MET A 309 6.38 17.46 2.87
N TRP A 310 5.05 17.52 2.83
CA TRP A 310 4.26 18.64 3.40
C TRP A 310 4.54 18.89 4.88
N PHE A 311 4.95 17.85 5.62
CA PHE A 311 5.29 17.93 7.03
C PHE A 311 6.75 18.29 7.28
N PHE A 312 7.65 18.21 6.29
CA PHE A 312 9.10 18.36 6.46
C PHE A 312 9.49 19.66 7.20
N PRO A 313 8.97 20.85 6.83
CA PRO A 313 9.30 22.09 7.53
C PRO A 313 8.77 22.18 8.97
N TYR A 314 7.91 21.24 9.37
CA TYR A 314 7.15 21.29 10.61
C TYR A 314 7.31 20.01 11.47
N ILE A 315 8.23 19.09 11.12
CA ILE A 315 8.30 17.75 11.72
C ILE A 315 8.26 17.82 13.24
N ARG A 316 9.17 18.58 13.88
CA ARG A 316 9.24 18.65 15.35
C ARG A 316 7.95 19.17 15.98
N THR A 317 7.28 20.11 15.32
CA THR A 317 6.03 20.68 15.80
C THR A 317 4.89 19.68 15.67
N LEU A 318 4.79 18.99 14.53
CA LEU A 318 3.76 17.99 14.27
C LEU A 318 3.95 16.75 15.15
N MET A 319 5.20 16.36 15.41
CA MET A 319 5.55 15.25 16.29
C MET A 319 5.09 15.51 17.73
N ARG A 320 5.28 16.74 18.24
CA ARG A 320 4.71 17.16 19.53
C ARG A 320 3.19 17.04 19.56
N SER A 321 2.51 17.44 18.49
CA SER A 321 1.05 17.30 18.38
C SER A 321 0.63 15.82 18.36
N ALA A 322 1.35 14.96 17.64
CA ALA A 322 1.07 13.54 17.55
C ALA A 322 1.23 12.85 18.92
N ILE A 323 2.33 13.10 19.63
CA ILE A 323 2.56 12.53 20.97
C ILE A 323 1.49 13.00 21.97
N ALA A 324 1.13 14.28 21.92
CA ALA A 324 0.06 14.82 22.76
C ALA A 324 -1.31 14.17 22.48
N SER A 325 -1.65 13.98 21.20
CA SER A 325 -2.86 13.30 20.76
C SER A 325 -2.90 11.83 21.23
N CYS A 326 -1.80 11.09 21.07
CA CYS A 326 -1.67 9.73 21.58
C CYS A 326 -1.84 9.66 23.11
N ARG A 327 -1.24 10.58 23.87
CA ARG A 327 -1.39 10.66 25.34
C ARG A 327 -2.80 11.02 25.79
N ALA A 328 -3.54 11.75 24.97
CA ALA A 328 -4.94 12.07 25.22
C ALA A 328 -5.88 10.89 24.90
N GLY A 329 -5.37 9.77 24.37
CA GLY A 329 -6.17 8.61 23.97
C GLY A 329 -7.06 8.91 22.76
N GLU A 330 -6.62 9.82 21.88
CA GLU A 330 -7.37 10.14 20.67
C GLU A 330 -7.26 9.01 19.63
N ALA A 331 -8.36 8.76 18.92
CA ALA A 331 -8.40 7.80 17.82
C ALA A 331 -7.72 8.39 16.56
N TYR A 332 -7.19 7.53 15.70
CA TYR A 332 -6.65 7.93 14.40
C TYR A 332 -7.70 8.52 13.46
N THR A 333 -8.95 8.11 13.61
CA THR A 333 -10.06 8.52 12.76
C THR A 333 -11.06 9.33 13.59
N PRO A 334 -11.61 10.44 13.04
CA PRO A 334 -12.57 11.28 13.77
C PRO A 334 -13.97 10.66 13.82
N GLN A 335 -14.22 9.61 13.03
CA GLN A 335 -15.47 8.89 12.91
C GLN A 335 -15.17 7.41 12.71
N PRO A 336 -16.11 6.50 13.07
CA PRO A 336 -15.90 5.09 12.84
C PRO A 336 -15.63 4.76 11.37
N VAL A 337 -14.58 3.97 11.12
CA VAL A 337 -14.31 3.37 9.80
C VAL A 337 -14.53 1.87 9.94
N ASP A 338 -15.34 1.31 9.05
CA ASP A 338 -15.83 -0.07 9.17
C ASP A 338 -16.54 -0.34 10.52
N GLY A 339 -17.30 0.65 10.99
CA GLY A 339 -18.02 0.58 12.26
C GLY A 339 -17.15 0.64 13.52
N ARG A 340 -15.84 0.91 13.39
CA ARG A 340 -14.85 0.86 14.49
C ARG A 340 -14.08 2.16 14.63
N MET A 341 -13.70 2.48 15.86
CA MET A 341 -12.69 3.51 16.15
C MET A 341 -11.32 2.84 16.24
N TRP A 342 -10.31 3.48 15.65
CA TRP A 342 -8.97 2.91 15.50
C TRP A 342 -7.95 3.65 16.36
N TYR A 343 -7.12 2.92 17.09
CA TYR A 343 -6.16 3.44 18.05
C TYR A 343 -4.77 2.81 17.84
N PRO A 344 -3.68 3.46 18.27
CA PRO A 344 -2.36 2.84 18.32
C PRO A 344 -2.37 1.62 19.26
N THR A 345 -1.93 0.46 18.77
CA THR A 345 -1.73 -0.74 19.61
C THR A 345 -0.65 -0.51 20.67
N LEU A 346 0.44 0.16 20.29
CA LEU A 346 1.54 0.55 21.19
C LEU A 346 1.69 2.07 21.15
N PRO A 347 1.12 2.82 22.12
CA PRO A 347 1.30 4.26 22.18
C PRO A 347 2.75 4.63 22.51
N TYR A 348 3.09 5.91 22.37
CA TYR A 348 4.37 6.44 22.85
C TYR A 348 4.54 6.21 24.36
N PRO A 349 5.75 5.93 24.87
CA PRO A 349 5.97 5.81 26.30
C PRO A 349 5.57 7.09 27.08
N GLU A 350 5.17 6.91 28.34
CA GLU A 350 4.70 8.04 29.16
C GLU A 350 5.82 9.03 29.51
N ASP A 351 7.06 8.55 29.61
CA ASP A 351 8.24 9.26 30.10
C ASP A 351 9.05 9.97 29.00
N ILE A 352 8.72 9.78 27.72
CA ILE A 352 9.43 10.50 26.64
C ILE A 352 9.07 11.98 26.60
N ARG A 353 9.97 12.79 26.03
CA ARG A 353 9.67 14.20 25.76
C ARG A 353 8.72 14.34 24.58
N LEU A 354 7.97 15.43 24.51
CA LEU A 354 7.06 15.69 23.39
C LEU A 354 7.80 15.93 22.05
N ASP A 355 9.10 16.22 22.08
CA ASP A 355 9.94 16.31 20.89
C ASP A 355 10.89 15.13 20.71
N ASP A 356 10.62 14.04 21.42
CA ASP A 356 11.32 12.78 21.25
C ASP A 356 10.67 11.96 20.12
N ALA A 357 11.46 11.15 19.44
CA ALA A 357 10.99 10.21 18.43
C ALA A 357 11.55 8.83 18.75
N GLY A 358 11.11 7.81 18.03
CA GLY A 358 11.62 6.46 18.22
C GLY A 358 10.70 5.42 17.61
N ALA A 359 11.04 4.17 17.87
CA ALA A 359 10.27 3.02 17.46
C ALA A 359 10.28 1.97 18.57
N TRP A 360 9.18 1.22 18.66
CA TRP A 360 9.17 -0.02 19.42
C TRP A 360 9.95 -1.10 18.65
N SER A 361 10.82 -1.80 19.33
CA SER A 361 11.55 -2.96 18.82
C SER A 361 11.25 -4.17 19.70
N ASP A 362 11.12 -5.33 19.09
CA ASP A 362 11.07 -6.62 19.77
C ASP A 362 12.45 -7.13 20.24
N GLY A 363 13.51 -6.31 20.06
CA GLY A 363 14.86 -6.60 20.51
C GLY A 363 15.55 -7.72 19.71
N SER A 364 16.84 -7.92 19.95
CA SER A 364 17.61 -9.07 19.43
C SER A 364 17.60 -10.29 20.36
N ALA A 365 16.97 -10.16 21.53
CA ALA A 365 16.89 -11.21 22.52
C ALA A 365 15.52 -11.89 22.42
N ASP A 366 15.50 -13.22 22.33
CA ASP A 366 14.31 -14.07 22.33
C ASP A 366 13.45 -13.97 23.63
N SER A 367 13.57 -12.87 24.40
CA SER A 367 12.85 -12.61 25.65
C SER A 367 11.37 -12.32 25.44
N GLY A 368 10.97 -11.90 24.23
CA GLY A 368 9.61 -11.50 23.91
C GLY A 368 9.19 -10.16 24.54
N GLU A 369 10.14 -9.40 25.08
CA GLU A 369 9.90 -8.05 25.60
C GLU A 369 10.11 -7.02 24.49
N VAL A 370 9.15 -6.11 24.30
CA VAL A 370 9.30 -4.96 23.40
C VAL A 370 9.98 -3.81 24.14
N GLU A 371 11.00 -3.22 23.53
CA GLU A 371 11.72 -2.06 24.05
C GLU A 371 11.52 -0.82 23.18
N TRP A 372 11.55 0.36 23.80
CA TRP A 372 11.50 1.63 23.08
C TRP A 372 12.92 2.06 22.69
N LEU A 373 13.19 2.15 21.39
CA LEU A 373 14.43 2.70 20.85
C LEU A 373 14.21 4.17 20.50
N SER A 374 14.87 5.06 21.23
CA SER A 374 14.79 6.50 21.02
C SER A 374 15.40 6.92 19.67
N PHE A 375 15.00 8.08 19.16
CA PHE A 375 15.60 8.70 17.98
C PHE A 375 17.10 8.92 18.16
N GLU A 376 17.52 9.30 19.35
CA GLU A 376 18.93 9.45 19.70
C GLU A 376 19.72 8.15 19.51
N THR A 377 19.08 7.02 19.79
CA THR A 377 19.66 5.67 19.59
C THR A 377 19.66 5.28 18.11
N LEU A 378 18.56 5.55 17.39
CA LEU A 378 18.35 5.05 16.03
C LEU A 378 18.99 5.92 14.95
N CYS A 379 18.87 7.24 15.07
CA CYS A 379 18.98 8.17 13.94
C CYS A 379 19.80 9.43 14.23
N ARG A 380 20.39 9.59 15.43
CA ARG A 380 21.17 10.79 15.81
C ARG A 380 22.13 11.30 14.73
N PRO A 381 22.94 10.45 14.05
CA PRO A 381 23.87 10.95 13.03
C PRO A 381 23.19 11.63 11.83
N PHE A 382 21.89 11.41 11.62
CA PHE A 382 21.09 11.89 10.49
C PHE A 382 20.09 12.98 10.90
N GLU A 383 20.28 13.62 12.06
CA GLU A 383 19.32 14.61 12.58
C GLU A 383 19.12 15.79 11.60
N GLU A 384 20.20 16.31 11.01
CA GLU A 384 20.11 17.41 10.02
C GLU A 384 19.38 16.95 8.76
N ASP A 385 19.66 15.74 8.25
CA ASP A 385 19.00 15.21 7.05
C ASP A 385 17.49 14.98 7.28
N ILE A 386 17.12 14.55 8.49
CA ILE A 386 15.73 14.22 8.84
C ILE A 386 14.92 15.48 9.14
N PHE A 387 15.46 16.44 9.87
CA PHE A 387 14.71 17.60 10.37
C PHE A 387 14.95 18.91 9.61
N GLY A 388 15.98 18.98 8.77
CA GLY A 388 16.36 20.18 8.01
C GLY A 388 17.18 21.20 8.80
#